data_AF-A0A9Q9Y4X4-F1
#
_entry.id   AF-A0A9Q9Y4X4-F1
#
_cell.length_a   1.000
_cell.length_b   1.000
_cell.length_c   1.000
_cell.angle_alpha   90.00
_cell.angle_beta   90.00
_cell.angle_gamma   90.00
#
_symmetry.space_group_name_H-M   'P 1'
#
loop_
_entity.id
_entity.type
_entity.pdbx_description
1 polymer ?
#
loop_
_entity_poly.entity_id
_entity_poly.type
_entity_poly.pdbx_seq_one_letter_code
_entity_poly.pdbx_strand_id
1 'polypeptide(L)'
;MYFSVGLVPSVVQELEIIVEESLTVKECLREMLQMAKLEGASWHLRRVDWCEEIGEPLTDENASLKEAKVIHGDTLVLVEVATASKGLPQAVCEDVHRCD
;
A
#
# COMPACT_ATOMS: atom_id res chain seq x y z
N MET A 1 -35.90 4.83 3.35
CA MET A 1 -34.97 4.99 2.22
C MET A 1 -33.62 4.50 2.72
N TYR A 2 -33.06 3.47 2.09
CA TYR A 2 -31.78 2.87 2.46
C TYR A 2 -30.83 3.00 1.27
N PHE A 3 -29.59 3.39 1.54
CA PHE A 3 -28.46 3.21 0.64
C PHE A 3 -27.16 3.23 1.43
N SER A 4 -26.20 2.42 0.98
CA SER A 4 -24.90 2.91 0.52
C SER A 4 -24.44 1.93 -0.57
N VAL A 5 -24.11 2.48 -1.72
CA VAL A 5 -23.57 1.76 -2.88
C VAL A 5 -22.05 1.81 -2.75
N GLY A 6 -21.41 0.65 -2.73
CA GLY A 6 -19.96 0.54 -2.77
C GLY A 6 -19.44 0.69 -4.19
N LEU A 7 -18.53 1.64 -4.40
CA LEU A 7 -17.64 1.67 -5.57
C LEU A 7 -16.26 2.09 -5.10
N VAL A 8 -15.33 1.14 -5.04
CA VAL A 8 -13.88 1.38 -5.03
C VAL A 8 -13.17 0.13 -5.59
N PRO A 9 -12.02 0.30 -6.25
CA PRO A 9 -11.79 -0.19 -7.61
C PRO A 9 -11.10 -1.54 -7.64
N SER A 10 -11.17 -2.16 -8.82
CA SER A 10 -10.40 -3.31 -9.31
C SER A 10 -9.19 -3.73 -8.46
N VAL A 11 -9.33 -4.91 -7.83
CA VAL A 11 -8.26 -5.69 -7.19
C VAL A 11 -7.58 -4.97 -6.02
N VAL A 12 -8.07 -5.26 -4.81
CA VAL A 12 -7.17 -5.31 -3.65
C VAL A 12 -6.12 -6.36 -3.99
N GLN A 13 -4.92 -5.93 -4.40
CA GLN A 13 -3.81 -6.84 -4.61
C GLN A 13 -3.32 -7.24 -3.23
N GLU A 14 -3.90 -8.32 -2.69
CA GLU A 14 -3.38 -8.96 -1.51
C GLU A 14 -2.09 -9.67 -1.91
N LEU A 15 -0.97 -9.12 -1.45
CA LEU A 15 0.36 -9.63 -1.71
C LEU A 15 0.91 -10.20 -0.41
N GLU A 16 1.18 -11.50 -0.39
CA GLU A 16 1.94 -12.14 0.69
C GLU A 16 3.43 -12.01 0.38
N ILE A 17 4.18 -11.38 1.28
CA ILE A 17 5.63 -11.24 1.16
C ILE A 17 6.31 -11.78 2.41
N ILE A 18 7.44 -12.45 2.23
CA ILE A 18 8.26 -12.97 3.31
C ILE A 18 9.51 -12.11 3.37
N VAL A 19 9.63 -11.31 4.44
CA VAL A 19 10.75 -10.42 4.70
C VAL A 19 11.31 -10.69 6.09
N GLU A 20 12.59 -10.38 6.30
CA GLU A 20 13.22 -10.53 7.62
C GLU A 20 12.76 -9.41 8.57
N GLU A 21 12.61 -9.72 9.87
CA GLU A 21 12.20 -8.73 10.87
C GLU A 21 13.24 -7.61 11.08
N SER A 22 14.50 -7.87 10.69
CA SER A 22 15.61 -6.90 10.71
C SER A 22 15.59 -5.92 9.54
N LEU A 23 14.74 -6.16 8.54
CA LEU A 23 14.61 -5.30 7.37
C LEU A 23 13.99 -3.96 7.77
N THR A 24 14.43 -2.87 7.15
CA THR A 24 13.92 -1.54 7.51
C THR A 24 12.54 -1.29 6.90
N VAL A 25 11.75 -0.40 7.51
CA VAL A 25 10.44 0.01 6.97
C VAL A 25 10.56 0.50 5.53
N LYS A 26 11.61 1.27 5.20
CA LYS A 26 11.88 1.75 3.84
C LYS A 26 12.19 0.65 2.85
N GLU A 27 13.01 -0.33 3.25
CA GLU A 27 13.31 -1.46 2.39
C GLU A 27 12.06 -2.30 2.14
N CYS A 28 11.25 -2.54 3.19
CA CYS A 28 10.01 -3.31 3.10
C CYS A 28 9.01 -2.60 2.17
N LEU A 29 8.86 -1.29 2.34
CA LEU A 29 8.06 -0.44 1.47
C LEU A 29 8.52 -0.54 0.00
N ARG A 30 9.84 -0.47 -0.25
CA ARG A 30 10.39 -0.57 -1.60
C ARG A 30 10.13 -1.94 -2.24
N GLU A 31 10.31 -3.03 -1.50
CA GLU A 31 10.03 -4.39 -1.98
C GLU A 31 8.53 -4.53 -2.31
N MET A 32 7.65 -4.07 -1.42
CA MET A 32 6.21 -4.08 -1.65
C MET A 32 5.79 -3.26 -2.88
N LEU A 33 6.36 -2.06 -3.06
CA LEU A 33 6.10 -1.23 -4.24
C LEU A 33 6.57 -1.91 -5.53
N GLN A 34 7.74 -2.54 -5.49
CA GLN A 34 8.27 -3.28 -6.64
C GLN A 34 7.38 -4.47 -7.01
N MET A 35 6.92 -5.23 -6.01
CA MET A 35 6.02 -6.37 -6.23
C MET A 35 4.64 -5.94 -6.72
N ALA A 36 4.09 -4.86 -6.17
CA ALA A 36 2.82 -4.26 -6.59
C ALA A 36 2.92 -3.48 -7.92
N LYS A 37 4.14 -3.31 -8.45
CA LYS A 37 4.45 -2.48 -9.63
C LYS A 37 3.88 -1.07 -9.53
N LEU A 38 3.93 -0.51 -8.32
CA LEU A 38 3.44 0.84 -8.04
C LEU A 38 4.57 1.85 -8.26
N GLU A 39 4.26 2.87 -9.06
CA GLU A 39 5.16 3.99 -9.32
C GLU A 39 4.71 5.20 -8.49
N GLY A 40 5.66 5.96 -7.95
CA GLY A 40 5.38 7.15 -7.14
C GLY A 40 6.45 7.35 -6.06
N ALA A 41 6.71 8.61 -5.72
CA ALA A 41 7.76 8.95 -4.76
C ALA A 41 7.26 9.08 -3.31
N SER A 42 5.94 9.00 -3.09
CA SER A 42 5.33 9.36 -1.81
C SER A 42 4.33 8.29 -1.37
N TRP A 43 4.86 7.17 -0.87
CA TRP A 43 4.08 6.07 -0.31
C TRP A 43 4.42 5.90 1.17
N HIS A 44 3.43 5.51 1.95
CA HIS A 44 3.61 5.13 3.35
C HIS A 44 3.09 3.73 3.60
N LEU A 45 3.84 2.99 4.40
CA LEU A 45 3.40 1.71 4.93
C LEU A 45 2.54 1.98 6.17
N ARG A 46 1.34 1.40 6.21
CA ARG A 46 0.46 1.46 7.38
C ARG A 46 0.08 0.06 7.80
N ARG A 47 -0.07 -0.15 9.09
CA ARG A 47 -0.63 -1.40 9.60
C ARG A 47 -2.14 -1.35 9.62
N VAL A 48 -2.76 -2.46 9.29
CA VAL A 48 -4.19 -2.68 9.45
C VAL A 48 -4.39 -3.50 10.70
N ASP A 49 -5.18 -2.98 11.63
CA ASP A 49 -5.57 -3.72 12.83
C ASP A 49 -6.54 -4.84 12.48
N TRP A 50 -6.75 -5.77 13.42
CA TRP A 50 -7.68 -6.89 13.24
C TRP A 50 -9.09 -6.47 12.80
N CYS A 51 -9.52 -5.26 13.16
CA CYS A 51 -10.83 -4.71 12.77
C CYS A 51 -10.85 -4.07 11.37
N GLU A 52 -9.83 -4.34 10.53
CA GLU A 52 -9.66 -3.75 9.20
C GLU A 52 -9.49 -2.22 9.22
N GLU A 53 -9.19 -1.65 10.38
CA GLU A 53 -8.91 -0.23 10.55
C GLU A 53 -7.45 0.05 10.18
N ILE A 54 -7.24 1.02 9.28
CA ILE A 54 -5.91 1.46 8.88
C ILE A 54 -5.35 2.34 10.00
N GLY A 55 -4.34 1.82 10.70
CA GLY A 55 -3.64 2.52 11.76
C GLY A 55 -2.72 3.63 11.28
N GLU A 56 -1.86 4.08 12.19
CA GLU A 56 -0.91 5.15 11.93
C GLU A 56 0.16 4.74 10.90
N PRO A 57 0.66 5.69 10.09
CA PRO A 57 1.76 5.42 9.18
C PRO A 57 3.05 5.11 9.93
N LEU A 58 3.81 4.15 9.42
CA LEU A 58 5.17 3.88 9.86
C LEU A 58 6.07 5.01 9.36
N THR A 59 6.23 6.04 10.19
CA THR A 59 6.98 7.26 9.86
C THR A 59 8.49 7.09 9.99
N ASP A 60 8.93 6.12 10.78
CA ASP A 60 10.36 5.81 10.94
C ASP A 60 10.81 4.83 9.86
N GLU A 61 11.21 5.37 8.73
CA GLU A 61 11.70 4.63 7.56
C GLU A 61 12.97 3.79 7.85
N ASN A 62 13.76 4.18 8.84
CA ASN A 62 15.04 3.54 9.18
C ASN A 62 14.89 2.50 10.31
N ALA A 63 13.78 2.49 11.03
CA ALA A 63 13.47 1.46 12.00
C ALA A 63 13.33 0.10 11.32
N SER A 64 13.76 -0.95 12.00
CA SER A 64 13.45 -2.32 11.58
C SER A 64 11.95 -2.61 11.70
N LEU A 65 11.44 -3.58 10.95
CA LEU A 65 10.04 -4.04 11.06
C LEU A 65 9.69 -4.41 12.51
N LYS A 66 10.64 -5.02 13.22
CA LYS A 66 10.51 -5.33 14.65
C LYS A 66 10.33 -4.07 15.51
N GLU A 67 11.13 -3.03 15.29
CA GLU A 67 11.05 -1.76 16.03
C GLU A 67 9.77 -0.99 15.70
N ALA A 68 9.32 -1.09 14.45
CA ALA A 68 8.02 -0.64 13.97
C ALA A 68 6.84 -1.46 14.53
N LYS A 69 7.13 -2.45 15.40
CA LYS A 69 6.17 -3.37 16.03
C LYS A 69 5.39 -4.22 15.05
N VAL A 70 5.90 -4.40 13.83
CA VAL A 70 5.32 -5.31 12.84
C VAL A 70 5.67 -6.74 13.25
N ILE A 71 4.66 -7.58 13.39
CA ILE A 71 4.82 -9.00 13.73
C ILE A 71 4.33 -9.90 12.62
N HIS A 72 4.69 -11.18 12.68
CA HIS A 72 4.18 -12.17 11.75
C HIS A 72 2.64 -12.25 11.83
N GLY A 73 1.98 -12.15 10.67
CA GLY A 73 0.53 -12.11 10.57
C GLY A 73 -0.09 -10.71 10.61
N ASP A 74 0.69 -9.65 10.82
CA ASP A 74 0.21 -8.29 10.63
C ASP A 74 -0.09 -8.02 9.15
N THR A 75 -1.23 -7.40 8.88
CA THR A 75 -1.59 -6.93 7.54
C THR A 75 -1.07 -5.50 7.36
N LEU A 76 -0.36 -5.26 6.26
CA LEU A 76 0.18 -3.96 5.90
C LEU A 76 -0.45 -3.46 4.61
N VAL A 77 -0.69 -2.14 4.53
CA VAL A 77 -1.23 -1.47 3.35
C VAL A 77 -0.32 -0.34 2.89
N LEU A 78 -0.21 -0.21 1.58
CA LEU A 78 0.48 0.89 0.91
C LEU A 78 -0.51 2.04 0.71
N VAL A 79 -0.18 3.21 1.27
CA VAL A 79 -1.01 4.41 1.13
C VAL A 79 -0.21 5.49 0.42
N GLU A 80 -0.71 5.93 -0.73
CA GLU A 80 -0.14 7.06 -1.46
C GLU A 80 -0.38 8.36 -0.69
N VAL A 81 0.66 9.17 -0.55
CA VAL A 81 0.59 10.51 0.01
C VAL A 81 0.44 11.48 -1.15
N ALA A 82 -0.72 12.12 -1.22
CA ALA A 82 -0.96 13.17 -2.19
C ALA A 82 -0.01 14.34 -1.92
N THR A 83 1.11 14.41 -2.63
CA THR A 83 1.95 15.60 -2.64
C THR A 83 1.18 16.68 -3.37
N ALA A 84 0.79 17.74 -2.65
CA ALA A 84 0.02 18.86 -3.20
C ALA A 84 0.87 19.68 -4.18
N SER A 85 1.13 19.16 -5.38
CA SER A 85 1.72 19.93 -6.46
C SER A 85 1.43 19.29 -7.82
N LYS A 86 0.54 20.00 -8.53
CA LYS A 86 0.24 20.00 -9.97
C LYS A 86 -0.76 18.96 -10.50
N GLY A 87 -2.00 19.45 -10.65
CA GLY A 87 -2.80 19.36 -11.88
C GLY A 87 -3.30 17.98 -12.31
N LEU A 88 -4.63 17.80 -12.20
CA LEU A 88 -5.46 16.73 -12.79
C LEU A 88 -5.05 16.28 -14.22
N PRO A 89 -5.62 15.17 -14.76
CA PRO A 89 -5.89 13.84 -14.17
C PRO A 89 -5.40 12.69 -15.10
N GLN A 90 -5.49 11.43 -14.63
CA GLN A 90 -5.47 10.18 -15.41
C GLN A 90 -4.18 9.73 -16.15
N ALA A 91 -3.69 8.56 -15.75
CA ALA A 91 -3.32 7.48 -16.66
C ALA A 91 -3.54 6.13 -15.95
N VAL A 92 -4.80 5.74 -15.75
CA VAL A 92 -5.10 4.31 -15.75
C VAL A 92 -4.87 3.87 -17.19
N CYS A 93 -4.03 2.86 -17.38
CA CYS A 93 -3.67 2.33 -18.68
C CYS A 93 -4.94 1.86 -19.43
N GLU A 94 -5.47 2.71 -20.32
CA GLU A 94 -5.96 2.24 -21.60
C GLU A 94 -4.74 1.65 -22.31
N ASP A 95 -4.66 0.32 -22.39
CA ASP A 95 -4.62 -0.37 -23.68
C ASP A 95 -4.38 -1.88 -23.56
N VAL A 96 -5.02 -2.58 -24.50
CA VAL A 96 -4.76 -3.93 -24.98
C VAL A 96 -5.23 -5.11 -24.12
N HIS A 97 -6.47 -5.54 -24.36
CA HIS A 97 -6.62 -6.84 -25.02
C HIS A 97 -7.97 -6.93 -25.73
N ARG A 98 -7.91 -6.66 -27.04
CA ARG A 98 -8.78 -7.29 -28.01
C ARG A 98 -8.39 -8.78 -28.04
N CYS A 99 -9.26 -9.67 -27.58
CA CYS A 99 -9.26 -11.06 -28.04
C CYS A 99 -10.64 -11.68 -27.82
N ASP A 100 -11.31 -11.85 -28.97
CA ASP A 100 -12.52 -12.61 -29.33
C ASP A 100 -13.82 -12.40 -28.54
#